data_AF-A0A565AUL1-F1
#
_entry.id   AF-A0A565AUL1-F1
#
_cell.length_a   1.000
_cell.length_b   1.000
_cell.length_c   1.000
_cell.angle_alpha   90.00
_cell.angle_beta   90.00
_cell.angle_gamma   90.00
#
_symmetry.space_group_name_H-M   'P 1'
#
loop_
_entity.id
_entity.type
_entity.pdbx_description
1 polymer ?
#
loop_
_entity_poly.entity_id
_entity_poly.type
_entity_poly.pdbx_seq_one_letter_code
_entity_poly.pdbx_strand_id
1 'polypeptide(L)'
;MEQYCLLVVPLLVHVAKEKIVVELQDFFQRFTYNTTSLLATEYDPGCFSVEMPEIEFARALDDAEEAVFFRHVKPEWVWKMQRFIVYHL
;
A
#
# COMPACT_ATOMS: atom_id res chain seq x y z
N MET A 1 0.15 16.86 12.78
CA MET A 1 -1.25 16.43 12.53
C MET A 1 -2.08 17.49 11.80
N GLU A 2 -1.98 18.79 12.13
CA GLU A 2 -2.75 19.85 11.43
C GLU A 2 -2.53 19.90 9.92
N GLN A 3 -1.28 19.75 9.45
CA GLN A 3 -0.95 19.75 8.01
C GLN A 3 -1.58 18.59 7.22
N TYR A 4 -1.96 17.51 7.91
CA TYR A 4 -2.47 16.28 7.29
C TYR A 4 -3.97 16.36 6.99
N CYS A 5 -4.76 16.92 7.93
CA CYS A 5 -6.18 17.20 7.69
C CYS A 5 -6.38 18.20 6.55
N LEU A 6 -5.42 19.10 6.34
CA LEU A 6 -5.44 20.09 5.28
C LEU A 6 -5.18 19.51 3.87
N LEU A 7 -4.67 18.28 3.74
CA LEU A 7 -4.37 17.67 2.43
C LEU A 7 -5.43 16.65 2.02
N VAL A 8 -5.84 15.80 2.97
CA VAL A 8 -6.84 14.75 2.73
C VAL A 8 -8.22 15.32 2.45
N VAL A 9 -8.67 16.30 3.24
CA VAL A 9 -10.02 16.85 3.10
C VAL A 9 -10.20 17.54 1.74
N PRO A 10 -9.28 18.40 1.26
CA PRO A 10 -9.40 18.99 -0.08
C PRO A 10 -9.32 17.97 -1.21
N LEU A 11 -8.47 16.93 -1.09
CA LEU A 11 -8.39 15.86 -2.09
C LEU A 11 -9.71 15.11 -2.21
N LEU A 12 -10.30 14.69 -1.08
CA LEU A 12 -11.59 14.00 -1.07
C LEU A 12 -12.73 14.91 -1.57
N VAL A 13 -12.69 16.20 -1.24
CA VAL A 13 -13.64 17.19 -1.79
C VAL A 13 -13.48 17.35 -3.30
N HIS A 14 -12.25 17.35 -3.82
CA HIS A 14 -11.99 17.43 -5.25
C HIS A 14 -12.47 16.18 -5.98
N VAL A 15 -12.13 14.99 -5.47
CA VAL A 15 -12.62 13.70 -5.97
C VAL A 15 -14.15 13.66 -6.01
N ALA A 16 -14.81 14.12 -4.94
CA ALA A 16 -16.26 14.17 -4.87
C ALA A 16 -16.87 15.18 -5.87
N LYS A 17 -16.24 16.35 -6.06
CA LYS A 17 -16.68 17.36 -7.03
C LYS A 17 -16.56 16.88 -8.48
N GLU A 18 -15.41 16.28 -8.81
CA GLU A 18 -15.13 15.77 -10.16
C GLU A 18 -15.75 14.39 -10.42
N LYS A 19 -16.42 13.80 -9.41
CA LYS A 19 -17.02 12.46 -9.45
C LYS A 19 -16.03 11.37 -9.88
N ILE A 20 -14.79 11.52 -9.45
CA ILE A 20 -13.73 10.54 -9.71
C ILE A 20 -14.03 9.30 -8.86
N VAL A 21 -14.06 8.13 -9.50
CA VAL A 21 -14.12 6.86 -8.78
C VAL A 21 -12.74 6.61 -8.19
N VAL A 22 -12.66 6.54 -6.86
CA VAL A 22 -11.43 6.24 -6.13
C VAL A 22 -11.60 4.89 -5.44
N GLU A 23 -10.63 4.01 -5.63
CA GLU A 23 -10.53 2.81 -4.81
C GLU A 23 -10.08 3.20 -3.41
N LEU A 24 -10.98 3.02 -2.43
CA LEU A 24 -10.70 3.39 -1.04
C LEU A 24 -9.51 2.62 -0.47
N GLN A 25 -9.29 1.38 -0.94
CA GLN A 25 -8.15 0.57 -0.53
C GLN A 25 -6.82 1.21 -0.94
N ASP A 26 -6.64 1.53 -2.23
CA ASP A 26 -5.46 2.22 -2.76
C ASP A 26 -5.24 3.57 -2.07
N PHE A 27 -6.33 4.32 -1.86
CA PHE A 27 -6.27 5.59 -1.12
C PHE A 27 -5.75 5.43 0.31
N PHE A 28 -6.28 4.47 1.08
CA PHE A 28 -5.84 4.25 2.46
C PHE A 28 -4.43 3.67 2.55
N GLN A 29 -4.03 2.82 1.60
CA GLN A 29 -2.65 2.31 1.51
C GLN A 29 -1.67 3.44 1.28
N ARG A 30 -1.91 4.30 0.27
CA ARG A 30 -1.05 5.47 -0.02
C ARG A 30 -1.02 6.46 1.14
N PHE A 31 -2.16 6.68 1.79
CA PHE A 31 -2.25 7.51 2.98
C PHE A 31 -1.37 6.98 4.13
N THR A 32 -1.50 5.68 4.41
CA THR A 32 -0.75 5.02 5.48
C THR A 32 0.74 5.02 5.18
N TYR A 33 1.11 4.74 3.92
CA TYR A 33 2.49 4.78 3.46
C TYR A 33 3.12 6.16 3.67
N ASN A 34 2.50 7.21 3.13
CA ASN A 34 3.02 8.58 3.26
C ASN A 34 3.15 9.00 4.73
N THR A 35 2.16 8.66 5.56
CA THR A 35 2.19 8.98 7.00
C THR A 35 3.34 8.25 7.69
N THR A 36 3.51 6.97 7.38
CA THR A 36 4.56 6.14 7.99
C THR A 36 5.94 6.61 7.57
N SER A 37 6.15 6.89 6.28
CA SER A 37 7.42 7.41 5.78
C SER A 37 7.77 8.74 6.44
N LEU A 38 6.83 9.70 6.47
CA LEU A 38 7.07 10.98 7.14
C LEU A 38 7.41 10.80 8.62
N LEU A 39 6.70 9.93 9.34
CA LEU A 39 6.95 9.69 10.77
C LEU A 39 8.26 8.94 11.02
N ALA A 40 8.61 7.98 10.17
CA ALA A 40 9.74 7.09 10.38
C ALA A 40 11.07 7.69 9.91
N THR A 41 11.04 8.52 8.86
CA THR A 41 12.26 9.03 8.20
C THR A 41 12.33 10.55 8.13
N GLU A 42 11.30 11.26 8.60
CA GLU A 42 11.14 12.73 8.46
C GLU A 42 11.15 13.22 6.98
N TYR A 43 11.13 12.28 6.03
CA TYR A 43 11.10 12.56 4.60
C TYR A 43 9.66 12.51 4.10
N ASP A 44 9.23 13.56 3.40
CA ASP A 44 7.94 13.59 2.71
C ASP A 44 8.10 13.01 1.29
N PRO A 45 7.61 11.78 1.03
CA PRO A 45 7.64 11.19 -0.30
C PRO A 45 6.70 11.86 -1.30
N GLY A 46 5.85 12.81 -0.89
CA GLY A 46 4.99 13.57 -1.81
C GLY A 46 3.88 12.74 -2.47
N CYS A 47 3.48 11.60 -1.89
CA CYS A 47 2.51 10.66 -2.49
C CYS A 47 1.11 11.25 -2.72
N PHE A 48 0.84 12.45 -2.18
CA PHE A 48 -0.42 13.19 -2.32
C PHE A 48 -0.35 14.32 -3.35
N SER A 49 0.69 14.37 -4.19
CA SER A 49 0.65 15.12 -5.45
C SER A 49 -0.57 14.67 -6.28
N VAL A 50 -1.20 15.60 -6.99
CA VAL A 50 -2.35 15.34 -7.88
C VAL A 50 -2.06 14.22 -8.89
N GLU A 51 -0.79 14.00 -9.24
CA GLU A 51 -0.34 12.96 -10.16
C GLU A 51 -0.32 11.56 -9.54
N MET A 52 -0.42 11.43 -8.21
CA MET A 52 -0.51 10.16 -7.49
C MET A 52 0.50 9.12 -8.02
N PRO A 53 1.80 9.45 -8.14
CA PRO A 53 2.77 8.55 -8.75
C PRO A 53 2.90 7.27 -7.91
N GLU A 54 2.93 6.13 -8.60
CA GLU A 54 3.15 4.84 -7.97
C GLU A 54 4.56 4.82 -7.37
N ILE A 55 4.66 4.56 -6.08
CA ILE A 55 5.96 4.52 -5.40
C ILE A 55 6.41 3.07 -5.41
N GLU A 56 7.50 2.81 -6.14
CA GLU A 56 8.14 1.50 -6.25
C GLU A 56 8.32 0.81 -4.89
N PHE A 57 8.65 1.58 -3.85
CA PHE A 57 8.75 1.06 -2.48
C PHE A 57 7.40 0.62 -1.90
N ALA A 58 6.31 1.36 -2.14
CA ALA A 58 4.97 0.97 -1.67
C ALA A 58 4.53 -0.34 -2.35
N ARG A 59 4.78 -0.48 -3.66
CA ARG A 59 4.52 -1.75 -4.38
C ARG A 59 5.35 -2.91 -3.82
N ALA A 60 6.63 -2.69 -3.57
CA ALA A 60 7.50 -3.71 -2.98
C ALA A 60 7.05 -4.10 -1.55
N LEU A 61 6.49 -3.15 -0.79
CA LEU A 61 5.94 -3.41 0.53
C LEU A 61 4.66 -4.26 0.45
N ASP A 62 3.75 -3.95 -0.47
CA ASP A 62 2.54 -4.75 -0.74
C ASP A 62 2.91 -6.18 -1.15
N ASP A 63 3.86 -6.36 -2.07
CA ASP A 63 4.36 -7.69 -2.48
C ASP A 63 4.94 -8.48 -1.28
N ALA A 64 5.67 -7.79 -0.40
CA ALA A 64 6.23 -8.40 0.80
C ALA A 64 5.14 -8.79 1.81
N GLU A 65 4.13 -7.94 1.99
CA GLU A 65 2.99 -8.21 2.86
C GLU A 65 2.21 -9.44 2.37
N GLU A 66 1.92 -9.53 1.07
CA GLU A 66 1.23 -10.68 0.48
C GLU A 66 2.04 -11.97 0.68
N ALA A 67 3.35 -11.92 0.45
CA ALA A 67 4.22 -13.07 0.66
C ALA A 67 4.25 -13.52 2.13
N VAL A 68 4.32 -12.57 3.07
CA VAL A 68 4.30 -12.86 4.51
C VAL A 68 2.95 -13.42 4.94
N PHE A 69 1.85 -12.83 4.47
CA PHE A 69 0.50 -13.27 4.73
C PHE A 69 0.28 -14.70 4.24
N PHE A 70 0.64 -14.99 2.99
CA PHE A 70 0.53 -16.31 2.41
C PHE A 70 1.35 -17.35 3.18
N ARG A 71 2.53 -16.97 3.65
CA ARG A 71 3.38 -17.83 4.50
C ARG A 71 2.81 -18.09 5.88
N HIS A 72 2.14 -17.11 6.49
CA HIS A 72 1.49 -17.28 7.79
C HIS A 72 0.17 -18.05 7.72
N VAL A 73 -0.63 -17.83 6.67
CA VAL A 73 -1.94 -18.47 6.51
C VAL A 73 -1.81 -19.91 6.04
N LYS A 74 -0.84 -20.21 5.17
CA LYS A 74 -0.70 -21.56 4.66
C LYS A 74 -0.10 -22.52 5.69
N PRO A 75 -0.78 -23.65 5.96
CA PRO A 75 -0.22 -24.71 6.80
C PRO A 75 1.10 -25.25 6.24
N GLU A 76 2.02 -25.65 7.11
CA GLU A 76 3.34 -26.19 6.72
C GLU A 76 3.28 -27.35 5.72
N TRP A 77 2.24 -28.19 5.79
CA TRP A 77 2.10 -29.34 4.90
C TRP A 77 1.88 -28.90 3.44
N VAL A 78 1.20 -27.77 3.19
CA VAL A 78 1.02 -27.21 1.84
C VAL A 78 2.38 -26.82 1.26
N TRP A 79 3.24 -26.20 2.07
CA TRP A 79 4.60 -25.83 1.67
C TRP A 79 5.50 -27.03 1.38
N LYS A 80 5.30 -28.14 2.09
CA LYS A 80 6.02 -29.40 1.85
C LYS A 80 5.59 -30.03 0.53
N MET A 81 4.28 -30.04 0.25
CA MET A 81 3.73 -30.54 -1.01
C MET A 81 4.14 -29.68 -2.22
N GLN A 82 4.07 -28.35 -2.10
CA GLN A 82 4.53 -27.45 -3.17
C GLN A 82 6.01 -27.62 -3.48
N ARG A 83 6.87 -27.74 -2.46
CA ARG A 83 8.29 -28.05 -2.65
C ARG A 83 8.49 -29.38 -3.36
N PHE A 84 7.80 -30.43 -2.92
CA PHE A 84 7.91 -31.74 -3.56
C PHE A 84 7.58 -31.68 -5.06
N ILE A 85 6.49 -31.00 -5.45
CA ILE A 85 6.09 -30.85 -6.85
C ILE A 85 7.11 -30.02 -7.65
N VAL A 86 7.61 -28.92 -7.09
CA VAL A 86 8.58 -28.03 -7.77
C VAL A 86 9.97 -28.68 -7.93
N TYR A 87 10.38 -29.56 -7.02
CA TYR A 87 11.66 -30.27 -7.10
C TYR A 87 11.60 -31.60 -7.88
N HIS A 88 10.39 -32.12 -8.18
CA HIS A 88 10.19 -33.36 -8.94
C HIS A 88 9.59 -33.16 -10.34
N LEU A 89 9.47 -31.91 -10.79
CA LEU A 89 9.21 -31.55 -12.19
C LEU A 89 10.52 -31.04 -12.83
#